data_AF-A0AAP2RJK1-F1
#
_entry.id   AF-A0AAP2RJK1-F1
#
_cell.length_a   1.000
_cell.length_b   1.000
_cell.length_c   1.000
_cell.angle_alpha   90.00
_cell.angle_beta   90.00
_cell.angle_gamma   90.00
#
_symmetry.space_group_name_H-M   'P 1'
#
loop_
_entity.id
_entity.type
_entity.pdbx_description
1 polymer ?
#
loop_
_entity_poly.entity_id
_entity_poly.type
_entity_poly.pdbx_seq_one_letter_code
_entity_poly.pdbx_strand_id
1 'polypeptide(L)'
;MKKKKLTKEERKRYDSLLKQMKRYEKRGVEITLSGEELPLEDIAAACAVKEHGCYMGDYIWDDKGVLSEIRYDKVGGDAESRK
;
A
#
# COMPACT_ATOMS: atom_id res chain seq x y z
N MET A 1 10.35 -14.34 18.29
CA MET A 1 9.02 -13.82 17.89
C MET A 1 8.34 -14.83 16.98
N LYS A 2 7.21 -15.43 17.38
CA LYS A 2 6.49 -16.41 16.55
C LYS A 2 5.85 -15.66 15.38
N LYS A 3 6.26 -15.94 14.13
CA LYS A 3 5.56 -15.43 12.94
C LYS A 3 4.13 -15.97 12.98
N LYS A 4 3.16 -15.12 13.30
CA LYS A 4 1.74 -15.48 13.29
C LYS A 4 1.43 -15.92 11.85
N LYS A 5 0.92 -17.15 11.69
CA LYS A 5 0.54 -17.63 10.36
C LYS A 5 -0.62 -16.77 9.87
N LEU A 6 -0.47 -16.17 8.69
CA LEU A 6 -1.54 -15.51 7.96
C LEU A 6 -2.73 -16.45 7.83
N THR A 7 -3.93 -15.94 8.06
CA THR A 7 -5.16 -16.62 7.65
C THR A 7 -5.18 -16.76 6.13
N LYS A 8 -6.00 -17.69 5.62
CA LYS A 8 -6.18 -17.89 4.18
C LYS A 8 -6.68 -16.61 3.48
N GLU A 9 -7.49 -15.81 4.16
CA GLU A 9 -8.04 -14.56 3.64
C GLU A 9 -7.01 -13.43 3.61
N GLU A 10 -6.25 -13.23 4.69
CA GLU A 10 -5.14 -12.27 4.72
C GLU A 10 -4.11 -12.60 3.65
N ARG A 11 -3.79 -13.89 3.47
CA ARG A 11 -2.86 -14.33 2.43
C ARG A 11 -3.39 -14.01 1.03
N LYS A 12 -4.68 -14.23 0.78
CA LYS A 12 -5.31 -13.90 -0.51
C LYS A 12 -5.30 -12.39 -0.78
N ARG A 13 -5.58 -11.56 0.23
CA ARG A 13 -5.52 -10.09 0.10
C ARG A 13 -4.10 -9.62 -0.18
N TYR A 14 -3.12 -10.14 0.57
CA TYR A 14 -1.70 -9.88 0.36
C TYR A 14 -1.25 -10.25 -1.06
N ASP A 15 -1.50 -11.48 -1.51
CA ASP A 15 -1.06 -11.96 -2.81
C ASP A 15 -1.73 -11.16 -3.96
N SER A 16 -2.99 -10.77 -3.79
CA SER A 16 -3.72 -9.94 -4.76
C SER A 16 -3.12 -8.53 -4.87
N LEU A 17 -2.91 -7.87 -3.73
CA LEU A 17 -2.38 -6.51 -3.69
C LEU A 17 -0.94 -6.46 -4.23
N LEU A 18 -0.08 -7.40 -3.82
CA LEU A 18 1.28 -7.51 -4.31
C LEU A 18 1.32 -7.72 -5.84
N LYS A 19 0.40 -8.54 -6.38
CA LYS A 19 0.28 -8.74 -7.82
C LYS A 19 -0.17 -7.47 -8.56
N GLN A 20 -0.99 -6.62 -7.94
CA GLN A 20 -1.35 -5.32 -8.51
C GLN A 20 -0.16 -4.37 -8.50
N MET A 21 0.53 -4.21 -7.38
CA MET A 21 1.71 -3.34 -7.25
C MET A 21 2.80 -3.70 -8.26
N LYS A 22 3.13 -4.99 -8.40
CA LYS A 22 4.12 -5.46 -9.39
C LYS A 22 3.74 -5.16 -10.85
N ARG A 23 2.44 -5.01 -11.16
CA ARG A 23 2.01 -4.59 -12.50
C ARG A 23 2.22 -3.10 -12.72
N TYR A 24 2.07 -2.28 -11.69
CA TYR A 24 2.31 -0.85 -11.74
C TYR A 24 3.80 -0.52 -11.78
N GLU A 25 4.60 -1.16 -10.91
CA GLU A 25 6.06 -1.03 -10.91
C GLU A 25 6.66 -1.36 -12.29
N LYS A 26 6.21 -2.45 -12.94
CA LYS A 26 6.63 -2.80 -14.31
C LYS A 26 6.29 -1.76 -15.37
N ARG A 27 5.32 -0.87 -15.10
CA ARG A 27 4.94 0.24 -15.97
C ARG A 27 5.69 1.53 -15.64
N GLY A 28 6.63 1.49 -14.69
CA GLY A 28 7.38 2.65 -14.23
C GLY A 28 6.62 3.51 -13.22
N VAL A 29 5.56 2.98 -12.61
CA VAL A 29 4.80 3.69 -11.57
C VAL A 29 5.52 3.52 -10.23
N GLU A 30 5.86 4.63 -9.60
CA GLU A 30 6.44 4.65 -8.26
C GLU A 30 5.38 4.30 -7.21
N ILE A 31 5.75 3.53 -6.18
CA ILE A 31 4.83 3.11 -5.12
C ILE A 31 5.49 3.32 -3.77
N THR A 32 4.89 4.15 -2.92
CA THR A 32 5.41 4.51 -1.60
C THR A 32 4.41 4.22 -0.50
N LEU A 33 4.90 4.09 0.74
CA LEU A 33 4.09 3.96 1.95
C LEU A 33 4.45 5.09 2.91
N SER A 34 3.49 5.97 3.22
CA SER A 34 3.72 7.15 4.06
C SER A 34 4.89 8.03 3.56
N GLY A 35 5.07 8.11 2.24
CA GLY A 35 6.17 8.82 1.60
C GLY A 35 7.53 8.10 1.59
N GLU A 36 7.61 6.87 2.11
CA GLU A 36 8.84 6.06 2.07
C GLU A 36 8.82 5.02 0.95
N GLU A 37 9.94 4.88 0.23
CA GLU A 37 10.17 3.77 -0.69
C GLU A 37 10.48 2.50 0.10
N LEU A 38 9.60 1.51 0.00
CA LEU A 38 9.75 0.23 0.68
C LEU A 38 9.57 -0.93 -0.32
N PRO A 39 10.08 -2.13 -0.01
CA PRO A 39 9.79 -3.32 -0.80
C PRO A 39 8.27 -3.52 -0.92
N LEU A 40 7.79 -3.84 -2.13
CA LEU A 40 6.36 -4.03 -2.38
C LEU A 40 5.74 -5.10 -1.47
N GLU A 41 6.52 -6.13 -1.10
CA GLU A 41 6.13 -7.14 -0.12
C GLU A 41 5.80 -6.53 1.25
N ASP A 42 6.58 -5.55 1.71
CA ASP A 42 6.37 -4.89 3.00
C ASP A 42 5.19 -3.92 2.94
N ILE A 43 5.04 -3.17 1.84
CA ILE A 43 3.88 -2.30 1.60
C ILE A 43 2.59 -3.14 1.55
N ALA A 44 2.60 -4.24 0.80
CA ALA A 44 1.45 -5.15 0.72
C ALA A 44 1.13 -5.80 2.08
N ALA A 45 2.14 -6.17 2.87
CA ALA A 45 1.91 -6.69 4.21
C ALA A 45 1.33 -5.62 5.15
N ALA A 46 1.80 -4.38 5.08
CA ALA A 46 1.27 -3.26 5.85
C ALA A 46 -0.21 -2.99 5.50
N CYS A 47 -0.52 -2.89 4.21
CA CYS A 47 -1.85 -2.51 3.73
C CYS A 47 -2.88 -3.65 3.80
N ALA A 48 -2.49 -4.90 3.51
CA ALA A 48 -3.44 -6.01 3.36
C ALA A 48 -3.60 -6.91 4.60
N VAL A 49 -2.66 -6.83 5.56
CA VAL A 49 -2.58 -7.76 6.70
C VAL A 49 -2.51 -7.02 8.03
N LYS A 50 -1.64 -6.01 8.15
CA LYS A 50 -1.34 -5.40 9.45
C LYS A 50 -2.45 -4.48 9.97
N GLU A 51 -3.27 -3.87 9.12
CA GLU A 51 -4.31 -2.94 9.60
C GLU A 51 -5.67 -3.13 8.92
N HIS A 52 -6.73 -2.96 9.73
CA HIS A 52 -8.14 -3.03 9.35
C HIS A 52 -8.56 -1.83 8.47
N GLY A 53 -7.97 -1.68 7.28
CA GLY A 53 -8.40 -0.67 6.30
C GLY A 53 -7.88 0.74 6.56
N CYS A 54 -6.81 0.89 7.34
CA CYS A 54 -6.26 2.19 7.68
C CYS A 54 -5.27 2.75 6.64
N TYR A 55 -5.13 2.17 5.45
CA TYR A 55 -4.30 2.75 4.38
C TYR A 55 -5.14 2.92 3.11
N MET A 56 -5.06 4.10 2.49
CA MET A 56 -5.69 4.39 1.21
C MET A 56 -4.61 4.71 0.17
N GLY A 57 -4.83 4.22 -1.06
CA GLY A 57 -3.94 4.45 -2.19
C GLY A 57 -4.38 5.67 -2.99
N ASP A 58 -3.60 6.73 -2.97
CA ASP A 58 -3.77 7.91 -3.81
C ASP A 58 -3.08 7.69 -5.16
N TYR A 59 -3.82 7.90 -6.25
CA TYR A 59 -3.35 7.73 -7.62
C TYR A 59 -2.98 9.11 -8.18
N ILE A 60 -1.73 9.27 -8.61
CA ILE A 60 -1.20 10.55 -9.07
C ILE A 60 -0.83 10.44 -10.54
N TRP A 61 -1.36 11.35 -11.34
CA TRP A 61 -1.07 11.45 -12.76
C TRP A 61 -0.05 12.55 -13.04
N ASP A 62 0.79 12.33 -14.04
CA ASP A 62 1.70 13.35 -14.57
C ASP A 62 0.96 14.39 -15.45
N ASP A 63 1.71 15.38 -15.94
CA ASP A 63 1.25 16.45 -16.83
C ASP A 63 0.71 15.93 -18.18
N LYS A 64 1.03 14.69 -18.54
CA LYS A 64 0.59 14.02 -19.77
C LYS A 64 -0.61 13.11 -19.54
N GLY A 65 -1.14 13.04 -18.30
CA GLY A 65 -2.27 12.20 -17.94
C GLY A 65 -1.92 10.71 -17.81
N VAL A 66 -0.64 10.38 -17.57
CA VAL A 66 -0.16 9.03 -17.29
C VAL A 66 -0.04 8.84 -15.79
N LEU A 67 -0.54 7.71 -15.26
CA LEU A 67 -0.35 7.37 -13.85
C LEU A 67 1.15 7.24 -13.56
N SER A 68 1.68 8.12 -12.70
CA SER A 68 3.11 8.20 -12.38
C SER A 68 3.43 7.64 -11.01
N GLU A 69 2.53 7.79 -10.04
CA GLU A 69 2.77 7.38 -8.65
C GLU A 69 1.50 6.83 -7.98
N ILE A 70 1.69 5.91 -7.04
CA ILE A 70 0.69 5.45 -6.09
C ILE A 70 1.23 5.62 -4.66
N ARG A 71 0.59 6.47 -3.85
CA ARG A 71 0.95 6.68 -2.44
C ARG A 71 -0.01 5.95 -1.53
N TYR A 72 0.50 5.10 -0.65
CA TYR A 72 -0.30 4.50 0.41
C TYR A 72 -0.13 5.31 1.69
N ASP A 73 -1.16 6.06 2.05
CA ASP A 73 -1.16 6.89 3.25
C ASP A 73 -2.11 6.35 4.30
N LYS A 74 -1.71 6.48 5.57
CA LYS A 74 -2.53 6.02 6.68
C LYS A 74 -3.75 6.93 6.84
N VAL A 75 -4.94 6.35 6.73
CA VAL A 75 -6.22 6.98 7.03
C VAL A 75 -6.73 6.47 8.37
N GLY A 76 -7.00 7.40 9.30
CA GLY A 76 -7.53 7.05 10.63
C GLY A 76 -6.47 6.76 11.69
N GLY A 77 -5.48 7.64 11.85
CA GLY A 77 -5.05 7.98 13.21
C GLY A 77 -6.12 8.88 13.83
N ASP A 78 -6.39 8.73 15.13
CA ASP A 78 -7.37 9.51 15.87
C ASP A 78 -7.44 10.96 15.39
N ALA A 79 -8.65 11.47 15.19
CA ALA A 79 -8.90 12.88 14.95
C ALA A 79 -8.47 13.69 16.19
N GLU A 80 -7.18 13.86 16.40
CA GLU A 80 -6.63 14.79 17.39
C GLU A 80 -5.37 15.45 16.82
N SER A 81 -5.41 16.77 16.77
CA SER A 81 -4.35 17.71 16.36
C SER A 81 -4.09 17.85 14.85
N ARG A 82 -5.10 18.35 14.12
CA ARG A 82 -4.90 19.63 13.44
C ARG A 82 -5.62 20.71 14.24
N LYS A 83 -4.91 21.34 15.16
CA LYS A 83 -5.25 22.63 15.76
C LYS A 83 -4.20 23.63 15.32
#